data_AF-A0A350T1D0-F1
#
_entry.id   AF-A0A350T1D0-F1
#
_cell.length_a   1.000
_cell.length_b   1.000
_cell.length_c   1.000
_cell.angle_alpha   90.00
_cell.angle_beta   90.00
_cell.angle_gamma   90.00
#
_symmetry.space_group_name_H-M   'P 1'
#
loop_
_entity.id
_entity.type
_entity.pdbx_description
1 polymer ?
#
loop_
_entity_poly.entity_id
_entity_poly.type
_entity_poly.pdbx_seq_one_letter_code
_entity_poly.pdbx_strand_id
1 'polypeptide(L)' 'MRIRSEAECEIEVWRDGVETRMYASATTGAHQLCVFEQWCAPGHGAP' A
#
# COMPACT_ATOMS: atom_id res chain seq x y z
N MET A 1 1.58 8.37 -14.63
CA MET A 1 1.48 7.36 -13.56
C MET A 1 2.65 6.42 -13.63
N ARG A 2 3.44 6.34 -12.56
CA ARG A 2 4.49 5.33 -12.36
C ARG A 2 4.04 4.36 -11.27
N ILE A 3 4.18 3.07 -11.53
CA ILE A 3 4.08 2.02 -10.52
C ILE A 3 5.50 1.78 -10.01
N ARG A 4 5.73 1.96 -8.72
CA ARG A 4 7.04 1.71 -8.08
C ARG A 4 7.31 0.21 -8.01
N SER A 5 8.57 -0.20 -7.99
CA SER A 5 8.93 -1.59 -7.72
C SER A 5 8.87 -1.89 -6.22
N GLU A 6 8.94 -3.19 -5.86
CA GLU A 6 8.93 -3.63 -4.47
C GLU A 6 10.03 -2.99 -3.63
N ALA A 7 11.26 -2.95 -4.16
CA ALA A 7 12.41 -2.38 -3.49
C ALA A 7 12.33 -0.86 -3.27
N GLU A 8 11.42 -0.17 -3.96
CA GLU A 8 11.22 1.28 -3.85
C GLU A 8 10.10 1.65 -2.88
N CYS A 9 9.42 0.67 -2.29
CA CYS A 9 8.26 0.89 -1.43
C CYS A 9 8.50 0.34 -0.03
N GLU A 10 8.53 1.23 0.95
CA GLU A 10 8.60 0.86 2.37
C GLU A 10 7.28 0.20 2.82
N ILE A 11 7.41 -0.69 3.81
CA ILE A 11 6.26 -1.24 4.52
C ILE A 11 5.93 -0.30 5.67
N GLU A 12 4.67 0.11 5.74
CA GLU A 12 4.13 0.99 6.77
C GLU A 12 3.06 0.26 7.58
N VAL A 13 3.04 0.47 8.89
CA VAL A 13 1.91 0.02 9.72
C VAL A 13 0.76 1.00 9.53
N TRP A 14 -0.30 0.56 8.84
CA TRP A 14 -1.46 1.41 8.57
C TRP A 14 -2.39 1.50 9.79
N ARG A 15 -2.60 0.36 10.45
CA ARG A 15 -3.29 0.21 11.74
C ARG A 15 -2.79 -1.04 12.44
N ASP A 16 -3.14 -1.20 13.71
CA ASP A 16 -2.75 -2.40 14.46
C ASP A 16 -3.19 -3.68 13.73
N GLY A 17 -2.25 -4.61 13.56
CA GLY A 17 -2.45 -5.85 12.80
C GLY A 17 -2.57 -5.72 11.28
N VAL A 18 -2.35 -4.54 10.68
CA VAL A 18 -2.37 -4.35 9.22
C VAL A 18 -1.18 -3.53 8.72
N GLU A 19 -0.34 -4.17 7.92
CA GLU A 19 0.79 -3.57 7.23
C GLU A 19 0.41 -3.27 5.78
N THR A 20 0.94 -2.17 5.22
CA THR A 20 0.70 -1.78 3.84
C THR A 20 1.96 -1.37 3.13
N ARG A 21 1.98 -1.58 1.81
CA ARG A 21 2.99 -1.08 0.89
C ARG A 21 2.30 -0.39 -0.28
N MET A 22 2.56 0.90 -0.47
CA MET A 22 1.95 1.69 -1.54
C MET A 22 2.78 1.61 -2.84
N TYR A 23 2.21 1.13 -3.93
CA TYR A 23 2.90 1.07 -5.23
C TYR A 23 2.59 2.26 -6.15
N ALA A 24 1.38 2.80 -6.05
CA ALA A 24 0.97 3.96 -6.83
C ALA A 24 -0.06 4.83 -6.09
N SER A 25 0.04 6.14 -6.28
CA SER A 25 -0.92 7.13 -5.78
C SER A 25 -0.74 8.47 -6.52
N ALA A 26 -1.41 9.52 -6.05
CA ALA A 26 -1.24 10.87 -6.59
C ALA A 26 0.25 11.33 -6.59
N THR A 27 1.04 10.91 -5.60
CA THR A 27 2.47 11.28 -5.51
C THR A 27 3.32 10.57 -6.56
N THR A 28 2.85 9.47 -7.14
CA THR A 28 3.46 8.79 -8.29
C THR A 28 2.79 9.14 -9.63
N GLY A 29 1.92 10.16 -9.62
CA GLY A 29 1.19 10.63 -10.80
C GLY A 29 0.03 9.72 -11.21
N ALA A 30 -0.55 8.96 -10.27
CA ALA A 30 -1.80 8.23 -10.45
C ALA A 30 -2.96 9.08 -9.91
N HIS A 31 -3.82 9.59 -10.80
CA HIS A 31 -4.88 10.54 -10.42
C HIS A 31 -6.27 9.90 -10.20
N GLN A 32 -6.44 8.65 -10.60
CA GLN A 32 -7.73 7.95 -10.54
C GLN A 32 -7.70 6.66 -9.72
N LEU A 33 -6.51 6.12 -9.45
CA LEU A 33 -6.34 4.84 -8.76
C LEU A 33 -5.11 4.91 -7.85
N CYS A 34 -5.27 4.39 -6.64
CA CYS A 34 -4.17 4.06 -5.75
C CYS A 34 -4.04 2.54 -5.67
N VAL A 35 -2.80 2.04 -5.57
CA VAL A 35 -2.52 0.61 -5.48
C VAL A 35 -1.71 0.35 -4.23
N PHE A 36 -2.22 -0.55 -3.39
CA PHE A 36 -1.60 -0.99 -2.16
C PHE A 36 -1.55 -2.51 -2.14
N GLU A 37 -0.47 -3.05 -1.61
CA GLU A 37 -0.44 -4.41 -1.07
C GLU A 37 -0.66 -4.31 0.44
N GLN A 38 -1.42 -5.24 1.00
CA GLN A 38 -1.77 -5.25 2.41
C GLN A 38 -1.64 -6.65 2.98
N TRP A 39 -1.01 -6.74 4.14
CA TRP A 39 -0.93 -7.96 4.94
C TRP A 39 -1.74 -7.74 6.21
N CYS A 40 -2.69 -8.63 6.43
CA CYS A 40 -3.56 -8.57 7.60
C CYS A 40 -3.26 -9.75 8.52
N ALA A 41 -2.99 -9.46 9.79
CA ALA A 41 -2.89 -10.46 10.82
C ALA A 41 -4.23 -11.19 10.99
N PRO A 42 -4.25 -12.43 11.52
CA PRO A 42 -5.50 -13.15 11.80
C PRO A 42 -6.49 -12.29 12.59
N GLY A 43 -7.76 -12.29 12.17
CA GLY A 43 -8.82 -11.46 12.78
C GLY A 43 -8.82 -9.99 12.36
N HIS A 44 -7.84 -9.54 11.58
CA HIS A 44 -7.79 -8.20 11.00
C HIS A 44 -8.10 -8.33 9.49
N GLY A 45 -9.01 -7.50 8.98
CA GLY A 45 -9.36 -7.51 7.55
C GLY A 45 -8.78 -6.30 6.80
N ALA A 46 -8.69 -6.40 5.48
CA ALA A 46 -8.80 -5.20 4.66
C ALA A 46 -10.24 -4.65 4.81
N PRO A 47 -10.44 -3.32 4.86
CA PRO A 47 -11.77 -2.73 4.98
C PRO A 47 -12.71 -3.15 3.83
#